data_AF-A0A380ZDY4-F1
#
_entry.id   AF-A0A380ZDY4-F1
#
_cell.length_a   1.000
_cell.length_b   1.000
_cell.length_c   1.000
_cell.angle_alpha   90.00
_cell.angle_beta   90.00
_cell.angle_gamma   90.00
#
_symmetry.space_group_name_H-M   'P 1'
#
loop_
_entity.id
_entity.type
_entity.pdbx_description
1 polymer ?
#
loop_
_entity_poly.entity_id
_entity_poly.type
_entity_poly.pdbx_seq_one_letter_code
_entity_poly.pdbx_strand_id
1 'polypeptide(L)'
;MNQKVSITPRPFLIFENLPIDRQINTSPNHYNLDASCKSGHISENLIMMFSLLIGEPYSIKFEGEHIVNNLVPLEDNKKDYTGLGSEVELDFHIENAALKFITGLNLSPKGILLSGVCNDVDGPLMRISDACLA
;
A
#
# COMPACT_ATOMS: atom_id res chain seq x y z
N MET A 1 -8.51 -28.38 15.14
CA MET A 1 -9.04 -27.02 15.38
C MET A 1 -9.66 -26.57 14.06
N ASN A 2 -10.98 -26.65 13.92
CA ASN A 2 -11.65 -26.32 12.65
C ASN A 2 -11.84 -24.80 12.58
N GLN A 3 -10.94 -24.13 11.87
CA GLN A 3 -11.04 -22.71 11.59
C GLN A 3 -12.27 -22.50 10.69
N LYS A 4 -13.29 -21.81 11.22
CA LYS A 4 -14.46 -21.44 10.42
C LYS A 4 -14.02 -20.35 9.44
N VAL A 5 -13.89 -20.70 8.16
CA VAL A 5 -13.60 -19.73 7.09
C VAL A 5 -14.92 -19.11 6.63
N SER A 6 -14.90 -17.82 6.29
CA SER A 6 -16.06 -17.15 5.69
C SER A 6 -16.45 -17.85 4.39
N ILE A 7 -17.76 -18.09 4.21
CA ILE A 7 -18.31 -18.74 3.00
C ILE A 7 -18.20 -17.80 1.79
N THR A 8 -18.10 -16.49 2.04
CA THR A 8 -17.92 -15.43 1.05
C THR A 8 -16.93 -14.39 1.60
N PRO A 9 -15.61 -14.65 1.54
CA PRO A 9 -14.63 -13.67 2.00
C PRO A 9 -14.72 -12.42 1.14
N ARG A 10 -14.72 -11.24 1.77
CA ARG A 10 -14.57 -9.98 1.04
C ARG A 10 -13.15 -9.88 0.48
N PRO A 11 -12.95 -9.25 -0.69
CA PRO A 11 -11.62 -9.08 -1.29
C PRO A 11 -10.79 -8.02 -0.56
N PHE A 12 -11.38 -7.29 0.41
CA PHE A 12 -10.71 -6.28 1.22
C PHE A 12 -11.28 -6.22 2.64
N LEU A 13 -10.50 -5.62 3.54
CA LEU A 13 -10.90 -5.24 4.90
C LEU A 13 -10.58 -3.75 5.09
N ILE A 14 -11.49 -3.00 5.73
CA ILE A 14 -11.30 -1.59 6.08
C ILE A 14 -11.22 -1.46 7.59
N PHE A 15 -10.13 -0.86 8.07
CA PHE A 15 -9.93 -0.52 9.47
C PHE A 15 -9.93 0.99 9.61
N GLU A 16 -10.90 1.53 10.33
CA GLU A 16 -11.07 2.96 10.52
C GLU A 16 -10.62 3.37 11.93
N ASN A 17 -10.32 4.66 12.10
CA ASN A 17 -9.93 5.26 13.39
C ASN A 17 -8.69 4.61 14.02
N LEU A 18 -7.75 4.13 13.19
CA LEU A 18 -6.45 3.68 13.65
C LEU A 18 -5.60 4.88 14.11
N PRO A 19 -4.74 4.69 15.14
CA PRO A 19 -3.91 5.79 15.60
C PRO A 19 -2.83 6.13 14.56
N ILE A 20 -2.61 7.42 14.38
CA ILE A 20 -1.52 7.98 13.57
C ILE A 20 -0.63 8.86 14.43
N ASP A 21 0.57 9.17 13.94
CA ASP A 21 1.47 10.11 14.59
C ASP A 21 0.81 11.51 14.68
N ARG A 22 0.91 12.15 15.86
CA ARG A 22 0.15 13.38 16.17
C ARG A 22 0.59 14.61 15.37
N GLN A 23 1.87 14.67 15.02
CA GLN A 23 2.43 15.75 14.23
C GLN A 23 2.90 15.19 12.90
N ILE A 24 2.25 15.65 11.83
CA ILE A 24 2.67 15.46 10.44
C ILE A 24 3.21 16.81 9.99
N ASN A 25 4.50 16.84 9.65
CA ASN A 25 5.23 18.08 9.37
C ASN A 25 5.20 18.41 7.88
N THR A 26 5.35 17.39 7.03
CA THR A 26 5.41 17.53 5.57
C THR A 26 5.14 16.17 4.90
N SER A 27 4.82 16.18 3.60
CA SER A 27 4.90 14.97 2.78
C SER A 27 6.37 14.66 2.44
N PRO A 28 6.77 13.37 2.41
CA PRO A 28 8.07 12.95 1.90
C PRO A 28 8.28 13.37 0.43
N ASN A 29 9.54 13.53 0.03
CA ASN A 29 9.94 13.73 -1.36
C ASN A 29 11.27 13.01 -1.65
N HIS A 30 11.73 13.03 -2.91
CA HIS A 30 13.00 12.38 -3.32
C HIS A 30 14.22 12.79 -2.49
N TYR A 31 14.22 13.98 -1.89
CA TYR A 31 15.31 14.51 -1.06
C TYR A 31 15.09 14.31 0.44
N ASN A 32 13.90 13.87 0.85
CA ASN A 32 13.52 13.67 2.24
C ASN A 32 12.48 12.54 2.34
N LEU A 33 12.95 11.30 2.23
CA LEU A 33 12.15 10.09 2.45
C LEU A 33 12.11 9.68 3.93
N ASP A 34 12.81 10.40 4.81
CA ASP A 34 13.13 10.01 6.18
C ASP A 34 12.11 10.48 7.24
N ALA A 35 12.31 9.95 8.46
CA ALA A 35 11.55 10.13 9.70
C ALA A 35 11.28 11.58 10.16
N SER A 36 11.75 12.60 9.43
CA SER A 36 11.47 14.01 9.72
C SER A 36 10.05 14.45 9.34
N CYS A 37 9.38 13.68 8.47
CA CYS A 37 8.05 14.01 7.96
C CYS A 37 6.95 13.88 9.00
N LYS A 38 7.16 13.09 10.06
CA LYS A 38 6.20 12.87 11.14
C LYS A 38 6.88 12.55 12.46
N SER A 39 6.18 12.80 13.57
CA SER A 39 6.71 12.68 14.93
C SER A 39 7.10 11.28 15.42
N GLY A 40 6.83 10.22 14.66
CA GLY A 40 7.04 8.85 15.11
C GLY A 40 6.86 7.82 14.01
N HIS A 41 6.49 6.58 14.37
CA HIS A 41 6.37 5.42 13.47
C HIS A 41 5.11 4.60 13.72
N ILE A 42 4.05 5.22 14.29
CA ILE A 42 2.86 4.46 14.71
C ILE A 42 2.21 3.76 13.50
N SER A 43 2.08 4.46 12.37
CA SER A 43 1.48 3.91 11.13
C SER A 43 2.23 2.69 10.58
N GLU A 44 3.56 2.73 10.56
CA GLU A 44 4.44 1.69 10.05
C GLU A 44 4.47 0.50 11.00
N ASN A 45 4.50 0.75 12.30
CA ASN A 45 4.41 -0.30 13.30
C ASN A 45 3.07 -1.02 13.21
N LEU A 46 1.97 -0.30 13.00
CA LEU A 46 0.66 -0.92 12.78
C LEU A 46 0.66 -1.76 11.51
N ILE A 47 1.06 -1.21 10.36
CA ILE A 47 1.01 -1.96 9.10
C ILE A 47 1.88 -3.22 9.13
N MET A 48 3.04 -3.14 9.80
CA MET A 48 3.92 -4.30 10.05
C MET A 48 3.30 -5.31 11.00
N MET A 49 2.60 -4.87 12.06
CA MET A 49 1.89 -5.77 12.94
C MET A 49 0.76 -6.49 12.20
N PHE A 50 -0.05 -5.78 11.42
CA PHE A 50 -1.13 -6.37 10.62
C PHE A 50 -0.57 -7.35 9.58
N SER A 51 0.54 -7.01 8.92
CA SER A 51 1.15 -7.90 7.92
C SER A 51 1.61 -9.22 8.55
N LEU A 52 2.27 -9.17 9.71
CA LEU A 52 2.74 -10.36 10.44
C LEU A 52 1.60 -11.25 10.96
N LEU A 53 0.42 -10.69 11.20
CA LEU A 53 -0.77 -11.47 11.58
C LEU A 53 -1.39 -12.22 10.38
N ILE A 54 -1.17 -11.73 9.16
CA ILE A 54 -1.77 -12.27 7.93
C ILE A 54 -0.79 -13.20 7.21
N GLY A 55 0.50 -12.88 7.22
CA GLY A 55 1.54 -13.63 6.52
C GLY A 55 2.94 -13.06 6.74
N GLU A 56 3.79 -13.19 5.73
CA GLU A 56 5.18 -12.71 5.78
C GLU A 56 5.31 -11.42 4.94
N PRO A 57 5.63 -10.27 5.55
CA PRO A 57 5.92 -9.06 4.80
C PRO A 57 7.26 -9.18 4.08
N TYR A 58 7.30 -8.75 2.83
CA TYR A 58 8.52 -8.70 2.02
C TYR A 58 8.54 -7.44 1.16
N SER A 59 9.71 -7.06 0.67
CA SER A 59 9.89 -6.02 -0.34
C SER A 59 10.49 -6.59 -1.61
N ILE A 60 10.27 -5.90 -2.72
CA ILE A 60 10.91 -6.19 -4.00
C ILE A 60 11.85 -5.04 -4.31
N LYS A 61 13.16 -5.35 -4.44
CA LYS A 61 14.23 -4.36 -4.53
C LYS A 61 14.01 -3.28 -5.60
N PHE A 62 13.40 -3.61 -6.73
CA PHE A 62 13.17 -2.64 -7.81
C PHE A 62 11.89 -1.80 -7.63
N GLU A 63 11.02 -2.14 -6.68
CA GLU A 63 9.84 -1.35 -6.31
C GLU A 63 10.15 -0.38 -5.17
N GLY A 64 11.03 -0.79 -4.26
CA GLY A 64 11.48 0.02 -3.13
C GLY A 64 12.49 -0.71 -2.26
N GLU A 65 13.27 0.07 -1.51
CA GLU A 65 14.28 -0.47 -0.59
C GLU A 65 13.70 -0.84 0.79
N HIS A 66 12.47 -0.40 1.09
CA HIS A 66 11.83 -0.60 2.37
C HIS A 66 10.70 -1.65 2.30
N ILE A 67 10.42 -2.30 3.44
CA ILE A 67 9.26 -3.18 3.58
C ILE A 67 7.96 -2.36 3.59
N VAL A 68 7.99 -1.19 4.24
CA VAL A 68 6.90 -0.21 4.21
C VAL A 68 7.36 0.94 3.33
N ASN A 69 6.68 1.15 2.21
CA ASN A 69 7.02 2.21 1.25
C ASN A 69 6.03 3.36 1.36
N ASN A 70 6.56 4.58 1.17
CA ASN A 70 5.74 5.78 1.09
C ASN A 70 5.01 5.81 -0.24
N LEU A 71 3.69 5.99 -0.20
CA LEU A 71 2.86 6.23 -1.37
C LEU A 71 2.43 7.69 -1.35
N VAL A 72 3.24 8.54 -1.99
CA VAL A 72 3.00 9.98 -2.07
C VAL A 72 3.18 10.47 -3.51
N PRO A 73 2.33 11.39 -3.99
CA PRO A 73 2.50 11.95 -5.31
C PRO A 73 3.79 12.78 -5.37
N LEU A 74 4.60 12.57 -6.41
CA LEU A 74 5.84 13.32 -6.64
C LEU A 74 5.73 14.11 -7.95
N GLU A 75 6.19 15.36 -7.93
CA GLU A 75 6.09 16.28 -9.08
C GLU A 75 6.76 15.69 -10.34
N ASP A 76 7.94 15.09 -10.17
CA ASP A 76 8.69 14.47 -11.27
C ASP A 76 7.96 13.26 -11.89
N ASN A 77 7.06 12.63 -11.15
CA ASN A 77 6.33 11.42 -11.54
C ASN A 77 4.86 11.67 -11.85
N LYS A 78 4.39 12.93 -11.82
CA LYS A 78 2.95 13.24 -11.85
C LYS A 78 2.19 12.67 -13.05
N LYS A 79 2.87 12.46 -14.19
CA LYS A 79 2.30 11.87 -15.42
C LYS A 79 2.62 10.40 -15.61
N ASP A 80 3.39 9.81 -14.70
CA ASP A 80 3.81 8.42 -14.80
C ASP A 80 2.69 7.50 -14.33
N TYR A 81 2.59 6.35 -14.98
CA TYR A 81 1.65 5.29 -14.61
C TYR A 81 2.21 4.46 -13.44
N THR A 82 2.29 5.09 -12.26
CA THR A 82 2.86 4.52 -11.03
C THR A 82 2.09 5.00 -9.80
N GLY A 83 2.34 4.36 -8.65
CA GLY A 83 1.79 4.82 -7.36
C GLY A 83 2.25 6.21 -6.90
N LEU A 84 3.26 6.79 -7.55
CA LEU A 84 3.78 8.14 -7.27
C LEU A 84 3.20 9.20 -8.23
N GLY A 85 2.39 8.79 -9.21
CA GLY A 85 1.70 9.67 -10.15
C GLY A 85 0.47 10.34 -9.56
N SER A 86 -0.07 11.35 -10.26
CA SER A 86 -1.27 12.07 -9.80
C SER A 86 -2.15 12.68 -10.92
N GLU A 87 -1.59 13.03 -12.08
CA GLU A 87 -2.34 13.60 -13.21
C GLU A 87 -3.00 12.53 -14.10
N VAL A 88 -2.63 11.26 -13.92
CA VAL A 88 -3.13 10.13 -14.71
C VAL A 88 -3.79 9.12 -13.78
N GLU A 89 -4.99 8.64 -14.17
CA GLU A 89 -5.67 7.58 -13.44
C GLU A 89 -4.86 6.28 -13.52
N LEU A 90 -4.67 5.63 -12.37
CA LEU A 90 -4.07 4.31 -12.29
C LEU A 90 -5.17 3.26 -12.50
N ASP A 91 -5.18 2.58 -13.64
CA ASP A 91 -6.20 1.59 -13.98
C ASP A 91 -6.12 0.36 -13.06
N PHE A 92 -7.20 -0.42 -13.06
CA PHE A 92 -7.24 -1.71 -12.37
C PHE A 92 -6.11 -2.63 -12.84
N HIS A 93 -5.34 -3.13 -11.88
CA HIS A 93 -4.27 -4.08 -12.11
C HIS A 93 -4.12 -5.03 -10.92
N ILE A 94 -3.46 -6.16 -11.17
CA ILE A 94 -3.00 -7.07 -10.13
C ILE A 94 -1.51 -6.82 -9.95
N GLU A 95 -1.12 -6.46 -8.72
CA GLU A 95 0.26 -6.13 -8.38
C GLU A 95 1.21 -7.25 -8.78
N ASN A 96 2.28 -6.89 -9.49
CA ASN A 96 3.31 -7.81 -9.95
C ASN A 96 2.83 -9.05 -10.73
N ALA A 97 1.65 -9.03 -11.35
CA ALA A 97 1.08 -10.20 -12.04
C ALA A 97 1.97 -10.76 -13.17
N ALA A 98 2.79 -9.89 -13.79
CA ALA A 98 3.68 -10.26 -14.88
C ALA A 98 4.94 -11.03 -14.40
N LEU A 99 5.38 -10.84 -13.14
CA LEU A 99 6.67 -11.37 -12.68
C LEU A 99 6.76 -12.88 -12.75
N LYS A 100 5.66 -13.60 -12.52
CA LYS A 100 5.61 -15.07 -12.65
C LYS A 100 6.05 -15.59 -14.02
N PHE A 101 5.87 -14.79 -15.07
CA PHE A 101 6.25 -15.13 -16.43
C PHE A 101 7.68 -14.69 -16.78
N ILE A 102 8.21 -13.67 -16.10
CA ILE A 102 9.54 -13.10 -16.36
C ILE A 102 10.62 -13.86 -15.57
N THR A 103 10.37 -14.11 -14.29
CA THR A 103 11.36 -14.70 -13.37
C THR A 103 11.18 -16.21 -13.18
N GLY A 104 10.03 -16.75 -13.59
CA GLY A 104 9.59 -18.11 -13.26
C GLY A 104 9.17 -18.30 -11.80
N LEU A 105 9.24 -17.23 -10.98
CA LEU A 105 8.82 -17.21 -9.59
C LEU A 105 7.56 -16.36 -9.44
N ASN A 106 6.57 -16.89 -8.73
CA ASN A 106 5.38 -16.10 -8.41
C ASN A 106 5.68 -15.15 -7.24
N LEU A 107 6.06 -13.92 -7.59
CA LEU A 107 6.36 -12.83 -6.64
C LEU A 107 5.18 -11.87 -6.43
N SER A 108 4.01 -12.17 -6.99
CA SER A 108 2.81 -11.35 -6.78
C SER A 108 2.35 -11.46 -5.32
N PRO A 109 2.10 -10.35 -4.62
CA PRO A 109 1.69 -10.38 -3.22
C PRO A 109 0.31 -11.03 -3.09
N LYS A 110 0.10 -11.74 -1.98
CA LYS A 110 -1.22 -12.31 -1.64
C LYS A 110 -2.22 -11.26 -1.16
N GLY A 111 -1.73 -10.11 -0.73
CA GLY A 111 -2.52 -8.96 -0.32
C GLY A 111 -1.62 -7.74 -0.20
N ILE A 112 -2.24 -6.57 -0.30
CA ILE A 112 -1.58 -5.26 -0.15
C ILE A 112 -2.22 -4.59 1.05
N LEU A 113 -1.40 -4.00 1.91
CA LEU A 113 -1.85 -3.17 3.01
C LEU A 113 -1.54 -1.72 2.69
N LEU A 114 -2.53 -0.86 2.87
CA LEU A 114 -2.41 0.58 2.64
C LEU A 114 -2.92 1.29 3.89
N SER A 115 -2.16 2.28 4.37
CA SER A 115 -2.49 3.08 5.56
C SER A 115 -2.41 4.56 5.21
N GLY A 116 -3.49 5.30 5.47
CA GLY A 116 -3.54 6.74 5.30
C GLY A 116 -2.90 7.46 6.49
N VAL A 117 -1.89 8.30 6.23
CA VAL A 117 -1.26 9.17 7.25
C VAL A 117 -1.74 10.62 7.11
N CYS A 118 -1.94 11.09 5.87
CA CYS A 118 -2.54 12.37 5.56
C CYS A 118 -3.74 12.12 4.64
N ASN A 119 -4.92 12.59 5.04
CA ASN A 119 -6.11 12.52 4.19
C ASN A 119 -6.31 13.88 3.52
N ASP A 120 -6.24 13.89 2.20
CA ASP A 120 -6.73 15.02 1.40
C ASP A 120 -8.27 14.97 1.39
N VAL A 121 -8.92 16.11 1.63
CA VAL A 121 -10.38 16.22 1.78
C VAL A 121 -11.09 15.82 0.48
N ASP A 122 -10.49 16.19 -0.66
CA ASP A 122 -10.94 15.79 -2.00
C ASP A 122 -10.00 14.73 -2.60
N GLY A 123 -9.36 13.95 -1.73
CA GLY A 123 -8.26 13.06 -2.06
C GLY A 123 -8.59 11.93 -3.04
N PRO A 124 -7.55 11.20 -3.49
CA PRO A 124 -7.70 10.17 -4.50
C PRO A 124 -8.64 9.06 -4.01
N LEU A 125 -9.50 8.58 -4.92
CA LEU A 125 -10.37 7.46 -4.66
C LEU A 125 -9.63 6.14 -4.91
N MET A 126 -9.77 5.20 -3.97
CA MET A 126 -9.36 3.82 -4.18
C MET A 126 -10.52 3.00 -4.72
N ARG A 127 -10.31 2.33 -5.87
CA ARG A 127 -11.30 1.43 -6.48
C ARG A 127 -10.79 0.00 -6.41
N ILE A 128 -11.69 -0.93 -6.09
CA ILE A 128 -11.40 -2.37 -6.02
C ILE A 128 -12.44 -3.11 -6.86
N SER A 129 -11.99 -4.07 -7.67
CA SER A 129 -12.85 -4.97 -8.44
C SER A 129 -12.59 -6.41 -8.02
N ASP A 130 -13.66 -7.18 -7.83
CA ASP A 130 -13.61 -8.57 -7.38
C ASP A 130 -13.94 -9.52 -8.53
N ALA A 131 -13.02 -10.44 -8.83
CA ALA A 131 -13.22 -11.47 -9.84
C ALA A 131 -14.39 -12.43 -9.51
N CYS A 132 -14.78 -12.56 -8.24
CA CYS A 132 -15.90 -13.40 -7.82
C CYS A 132 -17.28 -12.79 -8.12
N LEU A 133 -17.32 -11.50 -8.51
CA LEU A 133 -18.55 -10.78 -8.83
C LEU A 133 -18.80 -10.65 -10.35
N ALA A 134 -17.91 -11.21 -11.18
CA ALA A 134 -17.96 -11.15 -12.64
C ALA A 134 -18.72 -12.32 -13.28
#